data_AF-A0A9X3Z3H8-F1
#
_entry.id   AF-A0A9X3Z3H8-F1
#
_cell.length_a   1.000
_cell.length_b   1.000
_cell.length_c   1.000
_cell.angle_alpha   90.00
_cell.angle_beta   90.00
_cell.angle_gamma   90.00
#
_symmetry.space_group_name_H-M   'P 1'
#
loop_
_entity.id
_entity.type
_entity.pdbx_description
1 polymer ?
#
loop_
_entity_poly.entity_id
_entity_poly.type
_entity_poly.pdbx_seq_one_letter_code
_entity_poly.pdbx_strand_id
1 'polypeptide(L)' 'MGTIVCQSCGTIIEHFESNQVKTLYGVCSCDCRPSEKQEQE' A
#
# COMPACT_ATOMS: atom_id res chain seq x y z
N MET A 1 -8.72 2.78 12.07
CA MET A 1 -7.67 1.78 11.77
C MET A 1 -7.30 1.90 10.30
N GLY A 2 -6.05 2.24 10.00
CA GLY A 2 -5.51 2.32 8.66
C GLY A 2 -4.55 1.17 8.36
N THR A 3 -4.40 0.81 7.09
CA THR A 3 -3.48 -0.24 6.63
C THR A 3 -2.70 0.25 5.43
N ILE A 4 -1.40 -0.05 5.39
CA ILE A 4 -0.53 0.20 4.26
C ILE A 4 -0.31 -1.13 3.54
N VAL A 5 -0.59 -1.17 2.24
CA VAL A 5 -0.50 -2.37 1.40
C VAL A 5 0.51 -2.13 0.29
N CYS A 6 1.31 -3.14 -0.04
CA CYS A 6 2.22 -3.08 -1.17
C CYS A 6 1.43 -3.06 -2.48
N GLN A 7 1.64 -2.03 -3.30
CA GLN A 7 0.97 -1.90 -4.59
C GLN A 7 1.39 -3.00 -5.58
N SER A 8 2.60 -3.55 -5.43
CA SER A 8 3.17 -4.55 -6.34
C SER A 8 2.73 -5.99 -6.04
N CYS A 9 2.61 -6.36 -4.76
CA CYS A 9 2.36 -7.76 -4.34
C CYS A 9 1.14 -7.93 -3.42
N GLY A 10 0.50 -6.85 -3.01
CA GLY A 10 -0.67 -6.90 -2.12
C GLY A 10 -0.35 -7.25 -0.67
N THR A 11 0.93 -7.41 -0.31
CA THR A 11 1.34 -7.69 1.08
C THR A 11 1.05 -6.50 1.98
N ILE A 12 0.50 -6.75 3.16
CA ILE A 12 0.33 -5.74 4.20
C ILE A 12 1.72 -5.34 4.72
N ILE A 13 2.06 -4.06 4.57
CA ILE A 13 3.31 -3.48 5.05
C ILE A 13 3.17 -3.11 6.52
N GLU A 14 2.12 -2.38 6.87
CA GLU A 14 1.94 -1.84 8.22
C GLU A 14 0.46 -1.52 8.53
N HIS A 15 0.11 -1.53 9.82
CA HIS A 15 -1.16 -0.99 10.32
C HIS A 15 -0.90 0.26 11.15
N PHE A 16 -1.71 1.29 10.96
CA PHE A 16 -1.59 2.55 11.71
C PHE A 16 -2.92 2.96 12.33
N GLU A 17 -2.88 3.66 13.46
CA GLU A 17 -4.09 4.23 14.01
C GLU A 17 -4.55 5.42 13.17
N SER A 18 -5.82 5.37 12.78
CA SER A 18 -6.47 6.45 12.06
C SER A 18 -7.92 6.52 12.48
N ASN A 19 -8.42 7.74 12.62
CA ASN A 19 -9.80 8.02 12.99
C ASN A 19 -10.81 7.47 11.96
N GLN A 20 -10.36 7.27 10.71
CA GLN A 20 -11.15 6.67 9.64
C GLN A 20 -10.46 5.41 9.11
N VAL A 21 -11.23 4.48 8.53
CA VAL A 21 -10.66 3.36 7.79
C VAL A 21 -10.00 3.88 6.52
N LYS A 22 -8.70 3.68 6.39
CA LYS A 22 -7.90 4.12 5.23
C LYS A 22 -6.98 3.00 4.76
N THR A 23 -6.93 2.82 3.45
CA THR A 23 -5.94 1.95 2.82
C THR A 23 -4.97 2.82 2.05
N LEU A 24 -3.70 2.78 2.44
CA LEU A 24 -2.62 3.44 1.73
C LEU A 24 -1.86 2.39 0.92
N TYR A 25 -1.28 2.81 -0.20
CA TYR A 25 -0.47 1.94 -1.04
C TYR A 25 0.97 2.42 -1.04
N GLY A 26 1.91 1.51 -0.83
CA GLY A 26 3.34 1.76 -0.84
C GLY A 26 4.11 0.66 -1.58
N VAL A 27 5.44 0.72 -1.54
CA VAL A 27 6.31 -0.32 -2.09
C VAL A 27 7.04 -0.99 -0.94
N CYS A 28 6.89 -2.30 -0.79
CA CYS A 28 7.65 -3.07 0.19
C CYS A 28 9.12 -3.16 -0.22
N SER A 29 10.03 -3.39 0.73
CA SER A 29 11.44 -3.70 0.44
C SER A 29 11.65 -5.09 -0.20
N CYS A 30 10.58 -5.82 -0.49
CA CYS A 30 10.69 -7.02 -1.31
C CYS A 30 11.02 -6.67 -2.76
N ASP A 31 11.65 -7.59 -3.50
CA ASP A 31 11.99 -7.49 -4.93
C ASP A 31 10.75 -7.49 -5.87
N CYS A 32 9.64 -6.92 -5.39
CA CYS A 32 8.39 -6.80 -6.10
C CYS A 32 8.51 -5.63 -7.07
N ARG A 33 8.73 -5.93 -8.34
CA ARG A 33 8.77 -4.91 -9.40
C ARG A 33 7.47 -4.10 -9.37
N PRO A 34 7.54 -2.77 -9.22
CA PRO A 34 6.35 -1.93 -9.30
C PRO A 34 5.74 -2.09 -10.69
N SER A 35 4.53 -2.64 -10.74
CA SER A 35 3.68 -2.46 -11.93
C SER A 35 3.16 -1.04 -11.84
N GLU A 36 3.78 -0.12 -12.58
CA GLU A 36 3.35 1.27 -12.71
C GLU A 36 1.93 1.32 -13.27
N LYS A 37 0.93 1.30 -12.38
CA LYS A 37 -0.42 1.74 -12.68
C LYS A 37 -0.62 3.07 -11.98
N GLN A 38 -0.19 4.13 -12.66
CA GLN A 38 -0.59 5.49 -12.36
C GLN A 38 -2.01 5.68 -12.91
N GLU A 39 -3.03 5.45 -12.10
CA GLU A 39 -4.34 6.06 -12.32
C GLU A 39 -4.28 7.45 -11.67
N GLN A 40 -3.89 8.44 -12.48
CA GLN A 40 -4.22 9.85 -12.25
C GLN A 40 -5.61 10.07 -12.85
N GLU A 41 -6.60 10.35 -11.99
CA GLU A 41 -7.83 11.06 -12.37
C GLU A 41 -7.60 12.57 -12.31
#